data_AF-M9TIR5-F1
#
_entry.id   AF-M9TIR5-F1
#
_cell.length_a   1.000
_cell.length_b   1.000
_cell.length_c   1.000
_cell.angle_alpha   90.00
_cell.angle_beta   90.00
_cell.angle_gamma   90.00
#
_symmetry.space_group_name_H-M   'P 1'
#
loop_
_entity.id
_entity.type
_entity.pdbx_description
1 polymer ?
#
loop_
_entity_poly.entity_id
_entity_poly.type
_entity_poly.pdbx_seq_one_letter_code
_entity_poly.pdbx_strand_id
1 'polypeptide(L)'
;VIDIGGASFGPFFLPNPKISERDFVVPVFQFFQKEWNGIKNKIFKCGGKPILSFGTIKYKVFKKWVGNDLVGILNDISGCTNNPEILKFLKKKNKFYSVVLMHKRGNPHTMDKLTNYDNI
;
A
#
# COMPACT_ATOMS: atom_id res chain seq x y z
N VAL A 1 1.95 8.41 10.01
CA VAL A 1 1.41 7.57 8.91
C VAL A 1 1.48 6.12 9.37
N ILE A 2 0.52 5.28 9.03
CA ILE A 2 0.59 3.83 9.26
C ILE A 2 0.66 3.16 7.89
N ASP A 3 1.74 2.44 7.60
CA ASP A 3 1.89 1.68 6.36
C ASP A 3 1.50 0.22 6.59
N ILE A 4 0.55 -0.25 5.80
CA ILE A 4 0.00 -1.59 5.91
C ILE A 4 0.42 -2.37 4.65
N GLY A 5 0.98 -3.56 4.81
CA GLY A 5 1.33 -4.46 3.72
C GLY A 5 0.77 -5.85 3.96
N GLY A 6 0.30 -6.52 2.91
CA GLY A 6 -0.16 -7.91 2.97
C GLY A 6 0.75 -8.89 2.23
N ALA A 7 1.85 -8.41 1.67
CA ALA A 7 2.85 -9.20 0.98
C ALA A 7 4.24 -8.76 1.47
N SER A 8 5.05 -9.71 1.92
CA SER A 8 6.44 -9.44 2.27
C SER A 8 7.32 -9.52 1.02
N PHE A 9 8.30 -8.63 0.98
CA PHE A 9 9.35 -8.58 -0.03
C PHE A 9 10.75 -8.67 0.60
N GLY A 10 10.84 -9.17 1.83
CA GLY A 10 12.12 -9.45 2.49
C GLY A 10 12.90 -10.58 1.81
N PRO A 11 14.24 -10.61 1.94
CA PRO A 11 15.09 -11.61 1.28
C PRO A 11 14.60 -13.04 1.48
N PHE A 12 14.56 -13.79 0.38
CA PHE A 12 14.19 -15.22 0.33
C PHE A 12 12.77 -15.58 0.81
N PHE A 13 11.92 -14.59 1.09
CA PHE A 13 10.58 -14.83 1.60
C PHE A 13 9.70 -15.57 0.58
N LEU A 14 9.03 -16.63 1.04
CA LEU A 14 8.01 -17.34 0.27
C LEU A 14 6.62 -16.92 0.78
N PRO A 15 5.77 -16.33 -0.07
CA PRO A 15 4.43 -15.93 0.34
C PRO A 15 3.57 -17.15 0.68
N ASN A 16 2.70 -17.00 1.68
CA ASN A 16 1.71 -18.03 1.99
C ASN A 16 0.76 -18.20 0.79
N PRO A 17 0.71 -19.38 0.14
CA PRO A 17 -0.13 -19.57 -1.05
C PRO A 17 -1.61 -19.72 -0.70
N LYS A 18 -1.97 -19.95 0.56
CA LYS A 18 -3.35 -20.26 0.99
C LYS A 18 -4.23 -19.03 1.15
N ILE A 19 -3.63 -17.85 1.32
CA ILE A 19 -4.36 -16.61 1.59
C ILE A 19 -3.74 -15.48 0.79
N SER A 20 -4.59 -14.75 0.06
CA SER A 20 -4.13 -13.67 -0.79
C SER A 20 -3.77 -12.43 0.04
N GLU A 21 -2.85 -11.61 -0.47
CA GLU A 21 -2.54 -10.27 0.10
C GLU A 21 -3.82 -9.46 0.34
N ARG A 22 -4.77 -9.54 -0.61
CA ARG A 22 -6.08 -8.89 -0.50
C ARG A 22 -6.77 -9.35 0.78
N ASP A 23 -6.91 -10.65 0.98
CA ASP A 23 -7.70 -11.20 2.09
C ASP A 23 -7.03 -10.97 3.46
N PHE A 24 -5.71 -10.72 3.48
CA PHE A 24 -5.02 -10.22 4.67
C PHE A 24 -5.35 -8.76 4.98
N VAL A 25 -5.28 -7.86 4.00
CA VAL A 25 -5.34 -6.41 4.26
C VAL A 25 -6.77 -5.87 4.28
N VAL A 26 -7.69 -6.47 3.53
CA VAL A 26 -9.08 -6.01 3.42
C VAL A 26 -9.74 -5.93 4.80
N PRO A 27 -9.73 -6.99 5.63
CA PRO A 27 -10.44 -6.98 6.89
C PRO A 27 -9.83 -5.95 7.86
N VAL A 28 -8.51 -5.75 7.80
CA VAL A 28 -7.79 -4.78 8.64
C VAL A 28 -8.23 -3.35 8.33
N PHE A 29 -8.26 -2.95 7.05
CA PHE A 29 -8.72 -1.61 6.66
C PHE A 29 -10.20 -1.37 7.03
N GLN A 30 -11.06 -2.36 6.79
CA GLN A 30 -12.48 -2.28 7.12
C GLN A 30 -12.70 -2.15 8.64
N PHE A 31 -12.00 -2.96 9.42
CA PHE A 31 -12.07 -2.92 10.87
C PHE A 31 -11.58 -1.57 11.40
N PHE A 32 -10.42 -1.09 10.93
CA PHE A 32 -9.90 0.22 11.32
C PHE A 32 -10.89 1.35 11.02
N GLN A 33 -11.54 1.34 9.86
CA GLN A 33 -12.54 2.36 9.52
C GLN A 33 -13.77 2.29 10.42
N LYS A 34 -14.25 1.08 10.73
CA LYS A 34 -15.36 0.87 11.66
C LYS A 34 -15.03 1.43 13.05
N GLU A 35 -13.88 1.05 13.61
CA GLU A 35 -13.46 1.49 14.93
C GLU A 35 -13.24 3.01 14.97
N TRP A 36 -12.58 3.58 13.96
CA TRP A 36 -12.40 5.03 13.85
C TRP A 36 -13.75 5.78 13.80
N ASN A 37 -14.71 5.26 13.03
CA ASN A 37 -16.05 5.85 12.97
C ASN A 37 -16.82 5.73 14.29
N GLY A 38 -16.58 4.68 15.08
CA GLY A 38 -17.19 4.50 16.40
C GLY A 38 -16.67 5.48 17.45
N ILE A 39 -15.42 5.93 17.33
CA ILE A 39 -14.81 6.87 18.28
C ILE A 39 -14.89 8.34 17.83
N LYS A 40 -14.95 8.63 16.52
CA LYS A 40 -14.91 10.02 16.02
C LYS A 40 -16.04 10.90 16.59
N ASN A 41 -17.20 10.32 16.86
CA ASN A 41 -18.36 11.03 17.41
C ASN A 41 -18.29 11.19 18.94
N LYS A 42 -17.32 10.53 19.59
CA LYS A 42 -17.12 10.55 21.05
C LYS A 42 -15.95 11.47 21.46
N ILE A 43 -15.19 12.00 20.50
CA ILE A 43 -14.00 12.80 20.76
C ILE A 43 -14.25 14.24 20.30
N PHE A 44 -13.97 15.21 21.17
CA PHE A 44 -14.23 16.65 20.94
C PHE A 44 -13.32 17.27 19.87
N LYS A 45 -12.20 16.62 19.52
CA LYS A 45 -11.29 17.00 18.43
C LYS A 45 -11.08 15.84 17.46
N CYS A 46 -11.58 15.99 16.23
CA CYS A 46 -11.50 15.00 15.16
C CYS A 46 -10.14 14.93 14.42
N GLY A 47 -9.13 15.71 14.86
CA GLY A 47 -7.86 15.89 14.14
C GLY A 47 -6.83 14.75 14.27
N GLY A 48 -7.14 13.68 15.00
CA GLY A 48 -6.18 12.62 15.34
C GLY A 48 -6.11 11.44 14.36
N LYS A 49 -6.86 11.43 13.25
CA LYS A 49 -6.89 10.27 12.36
C LYS A 49 -5.52 10.08 11.69
N PRO A 50 -4.84 8.94 11.86
CA PRO A 50 -3.60 8.70 11.14
C PRO A 50 -3.88 8.58 9.64
N ILE A 51 -2.97 9.13 8.84
CA ILE A 51 -2.93 8.85 7.39
C ILE A 51 -2.54 7.39 7.22
N LEU A 52 -3.32 6.65 6.43
CA LEU A 52 -3.02 5.28 6.06
C LEU A 52 -2.29 5.24 4.72
N SER A 53 -1.16 4.53 4.70
CA SER A 53 -0.42 4.14 3.52
C SER A 53 -0.67 2.66 3.24
N PHE A 54 -0.71 2.29 1.96
CA PHE A 54 -0.87 0.90 1.53
C PHE A 54 0.35 0.47 0.72
N GLY A 55 1.17 -0.39 1.32
CA GLY A 55 2.31 -1.07 0.70
C GLY A 55 1.85 -2.16 -0.24
N THR A 56 1.74 -1.85 -1.53
CA THR A 56 1.38 -2.83 -2.56
C THR A 56 1.93 -2.43 -3.93
N ILE A 57 2.21 -3.44 -4.75
CA ILE A 57 2.51 -3.28 -6.19
C ILE A 57 1.35 -3.79 -7.07
N LYS A 58 0.26 -4.27 -6.45
CA LYS A 58 -0.86 -4.92 -7.15
C LYS A 58 -2.01 -3.95 -7.42
N TYR A 59 -2.10 -3.53 -8.68
CA TYR A 59 -3.17 -2.70 -9.24
C TYR A 59 -4.59 -3.05 -8.74
N LYS A 60 -5.00 -4.33 -8.84
CA LYS A 60 -6.38 -4.76 -8.54
C LYS A 60 -6.74 -4.55 -7.07
N VAL A 61 -5.75 -4.68 -6.18
CA VAL A 61 -5.97 -4.49 -4.74
C VAL A 61 -6.11 -2.99 -4.47
N PHE A 62 -5.21 -2.16 -4.99
CA PHE A 62 -5.26 -0.70 -4.81
C PHE A 62 -6.55 -0.05 -5.37
N LYS A 63 -6.96 -0.42 -6.59
CA LYS A 63 -8.17 0.12 -7.25
C LYS A 63 -9.42 0.07 -6.35
N LYS A 64 -9.61 -1.04 -5.65
CA LYS A 64 -10.78 -1.25 -4.77
C LYS A 64 -10.81 -0.28 -3.57
N TRP A 65 -9.65 0.22 -3.14
CA TRP A 65 -9.50 0.99 -1.89
C TRP A 65 -9.46 2.49 -2.08
N VAL A 66 -8.84 2.94 -3.16
CA VAL A 66 -8.96 4.33 -3.60
C VAL A 66 -10.45 4.65 -3.75
N GLY A 67 -11.24 3.72 -4.31
CA GLY A 67 -12.70 3.76 -4.39
C GLY A 67 -13.42 4.24 -3.12
N ASN A 68 -12.96 3.76 -1.96
CA ASN A 68 -13.66 3.91 -0.67
C ASN A 68 -13.02 4.95 0.25
N ASP A 69 -12.08 5.76 -0.24
CA ASP A 69 -11.40 6.82 0.51
C ASP A 69 -10.72 6.39 1.82
N LEU A 70 -10.32 5.11 1.85
CA LEU A 70 -9.73 4.47 3.02
C LEU A 70 -8.23 4.74 3.16
N VAL A 71 -7.52 4.84 2.04
CA VAL A 71 -6.06 5.00 1.98
C VAL A 71 -5.73 6.38 1.45
N GLY A 72 -4.71 7.03 2.02
CA GLY A 72 -4.22 8.35 1.59
C GLY A 72 -2.94 8.29 0.76
N ILE A 73 -2.14 7.22 0.90
CA ILE A 73 -0.83 7.07 0.25
C ILE A 73 -0.70 5.67 -0.37
N LEU A 74 -0.23 5.59 -1.62
CA LEU A 74 0.30 4.36 -2.21
C LEU A 74 1.79 4.23 -1.87
N ASN A 75 2.22 3.11 -1.30
CA ASN A 75 3.64 2.79 -1.16
C ASN A 75 4.01 1.67 -2.14
N ASP A 76 4.56 2.04 -3.30
CA ASP A 76 4.88 1.12 -4.38
C ASP A 76 6.39 0.88 -4.45
N ILE A 77 6.80 -0.29 -3.95
CA ILE A 77 8.22 -0.67 -3.89
C ILE A 77 8.85 -0.94 -5.26
N SER A 78 8.06 -0.95 -6.34
CA SER A 78 8.55 -1.10 -7.72
C SER A 78 8.75 0.25 -8.42
N GLY A 79 8.47 1.37 -7.75
CA GLY A 79 8.45 2.68 -8.39
C GLY A 79 7.32 2.77 -9.43
N CYS A 80 6.20 2.08 -9.19
CA CYS A 80 5.08 1.94 -10.12
C CYS A 80 5.41 1.30 -11.47
N THR A 81 6.54 0.59 -11.57
CA THR A 81 6.95 -0.10 -12.82
C THR A 81 6.33 -1.50 -12.96
N ASN A 82 5.93 -2.16 -11.85
CA ASN A 82 5.26 -3.45 -11.91
C ASN A 82 3.91 -3.37 -12.65
N ASN A 83 3.20 -2.26 -12.48
CA ASN A 83 2.00 -1.96 -13.26
C ASN A 83 1.76 -0.44 -13.33
N PRO A 84 2.21 0.25 -14.39
CA PRO A 84 2.07 1.71 -14.54
C PRO A 84 0.63 2.22 -14.54
N GLU A 85 -0.36 1.37 -14.85
CA GLU A 85 -1.79 1.73 -14.83
C GLU A 85 -2.28 2.14 -13.42
N ILE A 86 -1.54 1.77 -12.36
CA ILE A 86 -1.88 2.15 -10.99
C ILE A 86 -1.87 3.67 -10.79
N LEU A 87 -1.06 4.41 -11.56
CA LEU A 87 -0.94 5.86 -11.50
C LEU A 87 -2.27 6.57 -11.82
N LYS A 88 -3.11 5.97 -12.67
CA LYS A 88 -4.44 6.52 -13.03
C LYS A 88 -5.38 6.65 -11.83
N PHE A 89 -5.11 5.94 -10.73
CA PHE A 89 -5.91 6.03 -9.50
C PHE A 89 -5.39 7.01 -8.47
N LEU A 90 -4.18 7.55 -8.66
CA LEU A 90 -3.66 8.59 -7.78
C LEU A 90 -4.39 9.93 -7.98
N LYS A 91 -5.15 10.07 -9.06
CA LYS A 91 -6.01 11.22 -9.34
C LYS A 91 -7.46 10.78 -9.58
N LYS A 92 -8.37 11.39 -8.84
CA LYS A 92 -9.82 11.37 -9.05
C LYS A 92 -10.34 12.79 -9.24
N LYS A 93 -11.61 12.92 -9.65
CA LYS A 93 -12.25 14.20 -9.96
C LYS A 93 -11.95 15.30 -8.92
N ASN A 94 -12.09 15.00 -7.63
CA ASN A 94 -11.89 15.95 -6.53
C ASN A 94 -10.88 15.46 -5.47
N LYS A 95 -10.03 14.49 -5.80
CA LYS A 95 -9.11 13.91 -4.81
C LYS A 95 -7.81 13.45 -5.44
N PHE A 96 -6.71 13.77 -4.78
CA PHE A 96 -5.37 13.29 -5.10
C PHE A 96 -4.88 12.39 -3.97
N TYR A 97 -4.09 11.38 -4.33
CA TYR A 97 -3.43 10.48 -3.40
C TYR A 97 -1.92 10.63 -3.61
N SER A 98 -1.17 10.67 -2.50
CA SER A 98 0.28 10.70 -2.59
C SER A 98 0.81 9.30 -2.93
N VAL A 99 2.03 9.24 -3.47
CA VAL A 99 2.72 7.99 -3.78
C VAL A 99 4.15 8.04 -3.28
N VAL A 100 4.63 6.93 -2.73
CA VAL A 100 6.04 6.66 -2.46
C VAL A 100 6.57 5.76 -3.56
N LEU A 101 7.66 6.18 -4.20
CA LEU A 101 8.36 5.41 -5.23
C LEU A 101 9.68 4.92 -4.64
N MET A 102 9.89 3.62 -4.66
CA MET A 102 11.14 3.01 -4.19
C MET A 102 11.93 2.42 -5.35
N HIS A 103 13.26 2.57 -5.30
CA HIS A 103 14.15 1.86 -6.20
C HIS A 103 14.40 0.43 -5.69
N LYS A 104 14.28 -0.57 -6.57
CA LYS A 104 14.75 -1.94 -6.31
C LYS A 104 15.13 -2.62 -7.63
N ARG A 105 15.99 -3.64 -7.58
CA ARG A 105 16.26 -4.55 -8.70
C ARG A 105 15.87 -5.97 -8.33
N GLY A 106 15.23 -6.69 -9.25
CA GLY A 106 14.80 -8.07 -9.04
C GLY A 106 13.63 -8.24 -8.07
N ASN A 107 13.64 -9.39 -7.39
CA ASN A 107 12.61 -9.86 -6.46
C ASN A 107 13.29 -10.43 -5.18
N PRO A 108 12.53 -10.87 -4.15
CA PRO A 108 13.08 -11.39 -2.90
C PRO A 108 14.17 -12.46 -3.02
N HIS A 109 14.20 -13.23 -4.11
CA HIS A 109 15.17 -14.31 -4.34
C HIS A 109 16.37 -13.89 -5.20
N THR A 110 16.32 -12.70 -5.81
CA THR A 110 17.36 -12.24 -6.76
C THR A 110 17.94 -10.88 -6.44
N MET A 111 17.28 -10.06 -5.62
CA MET A 111 17.70 -8.68 -5.36
C MET A 111 19.10 -8.58 -4.73
N ASP A 112 19.49 -9.55 -3.91
CA ASP A 112 20.82 -9.62 -3.28
C ASP A 112 21.95 -9.94 -4.28
N LYS A 113 21.61 -10.43 -5.49
CA LYS A 113 22.57 -10.72 -6.57
C LYS A 113 22.66 -9.61 -7.62
N LEU A 114 21.73 -8.66 -7.62
CA LEU A 114 21.62 -7.59 -8.62
C LEU A 114 22.20 -6.28 -8.06
N THR A 115 23.42 -6.36 -7.56
CA THR A 115 24.08 -5.30 -6.77
C THR A 115 25.12 -4.49 -7.56
N ASN A 116 25.36 -4.80 -8.83
CA ASN A 116 26.29 -4.06 -9.68
C ASN A 116 25.65 -2.80 -10.25
N TYR A 117 26.22 -1.62 -9.97
CA TYR A 117 25.85 -0.33 -10.55
C TYR A 117 27.10 0.33 -11.10
N ASP A 118 26.99 1.01 -12.24
CA ASP A 118 28.12 1.78 -12.79
C ASP A 118 28.47 2.97 -11.87
N ASN A 119 27.45 3.58 -11.26
CA ASN A 119 27.56 4.63 -10.25
C ASN A 119 26.34 4.57 -9.32
N ILE A 120 26.54 4.64 -8.00
CA ILE A 120 25.51 4.46 -6.96
C ILE A 120 25.13 5.79 -6.29
#